data_AF-A0A3D4PHJ1-F1
#
_entry.id   AF-A0A3D4PHJ1-F1
#
_cell.length_a   1.000
_cell.length_b   1.000
_cell.length_c   1.000
_cell.angle_alpha   90.00
_cell.angle_beta   90.00
_cell.angle_gamma   90.00
#
_symmetry.space_group_name_H-M   'P 1'
#
loop_
_entity.id
_entity.type
_entity.pdbx_description
1 polymer ?
#
loop_
_entity_poly.entity_id
_entity_poly.type
_entity_poly.pdbx_seq_one_letter_code
_entity_poly.pdbx_strand_id
1 'polypeptide(L)'
;MLDRKIFSFALFFVTQVCSPVEVWSEIPEDSPRRTKTVKLIEQIEPSVVAIFSQSPERGSSGSGSIIHPHGYVLTCDHVVRNYPGVVVVGGDQIRRYRIVARLPEKDLSIIQYARRENAPFISIGQSLDVMTGEPILVGGNPGGRGIVFNSGIVSSRSVVANMPNALAQAQLGGEYRDKFIQFDAASNRGNSGGPLFNALGEQIGVVAGKNFDEENINYAVPVETLRSRVKAMIAAEIRSDIYAGIECDYSLRTAEVVSVTPDSPADKAGLQVGDVITGFNEFPVEDSLHWMLALMYRSPGEEVELKYLRGKVQHKQKFKLDSCPLIKSAEIDKTLLEQGGTVKIYEGQFEVLPELEKMKPVRSVVFKEWKSPEEIAELPHFFAMTIEGYLSVPESGAIQFILGSDDGSRFWIDDQLVIDNPGHHPYQEESNWVRLEKGLHPIKLDYFELRGESTLKLQWRLEGKEPEIVPAEFIFRRKEVEQSQDNPIRKKSD
;
A
#
# COMPACT_ATOMS: atom_id res chain seq x y z
N MET A 1 15.11 -0.28 -37.95
CA MET A 1 14.73 -1.71 -37.82
C MET A 1 14.23 -1.88 -36.39
N LEU A 2 12.91 -1.93 -36.23
CA LEU A 2 12.21 -1.96 -34.94
C LEU A 2 11.78 -3.42 -34.70
N ASP A 3 12.27 -4.02 -33.62
CA ASP A 3 12.04 -5.43 -33.33
C ASP A 3 10.69 -5.62 -32.61
N ARG A 4 9.66 -5.97 -33.39
CA ARG A 4 8.33 -6.37 -32.90
C ARG A 4 8.39 -7.83 -32.45
N LYS A 5 8.69 -8.07 -31.17
CA LYS A 5 8.40 -9.38 -30.56
C LYS A 5 6.91 -9.42 -30.16
N ILE A 6 6.15 -10.09 -31.02
CA ILE A 6 4.72 -10.32 -30.94
C ILE A 6 4.42 -11.28 -29.78
N PHE A 7 3.50 -10.87 -28.90
CA PHE A 7 2.84 -11.73 -27.91
C PHE A 7 2.11 -12.88 -28.65
N SER A 8 2.52 -14.13 -28.44
CA SER A 8 1.80 -15.30 -28.94
C SER A 8 0.91 -15.86 -27.82
N PHE A 9 -0.37 -15.47 -27.81
CA PHE A 9 -1.41 -16.27 -27.17
C PHE A 9 -1.83 -17.33 -28.20
N ALA A 10 -1.57 -18.60 -27.92
CA ALA A 10 -2.04 -19.70 -28.77
C ALA A 10 -3.57 -19.77 -28.69
N LEU A 11 -4.25 -19.14 -29.64
CA LEU A 11 -5.69 -19.25 -29.83
C LEU A 11 -5.97 -20.57 -30.54
N PHE A 12 -6.38 -21.60 -29.80
CA PHE A 12 -6.93 -22.81 -30.41
C PHE A 12 -8.25 -22.45 -31.09
N PHE A 13 -8.28 -22.53 -32.43
CA PHE A 13 -9.52 -22.51 -33.20
C PHE A 13 -10.27 -23.81 -32.90
N VAL A 14 -11.17 -23.77 -31.93
CA VAL A 14 -12.26 -24.74 -31.81
C VAL A 14 -13.30 -24.33 -32.85
N THR A 15 -13.54 -25.18 -33.84
CA THR A 15 -14.70 -25.05 -34.74
C THR A 15 -15.96 -25.07 -33.88
N GLN A 16 -16.58 -23.92 -33.67
CA GLN A 16 -17.87 -23.82 -33.00
C GLN A 16 -18.93 -24.51 -33.87
N VAL A 17 -19.34 -25.70 -33.45
CA VAL A 17 -20.71 -26.13 -33.68
C VAL A 17 -21.56 -25.21 -32.81
N CYS A 18 -22.32 -24.29 -33.42
CA CYS A 18 -23.32 -23.49 -32.71
C CYS A 18 -24.39 -24.44 -32.16
N SER A 19 -24.19 -24.93 -30.95
CA SER A 19 -25.30 -25.38 -30.11
C SER A 19 -26.21 -24.17 -29.86
N PRO A 20 -27.55 -24.32 -29.85
CA PRO A 20 -28.42 -23.24 -29.43
C PRO A 20 -27.99 -22.82 -28.02
N VAL A 21 -27.68 -21.54 -27.84
CA VAL A 21 -27.51 -20.96 -26.51
C VAL A 21 -28.80 -21.25 -25.75
N GLU A 22 -28.74 -22.06 -24.70
CA GLU A 22 -29.86 -22.26 -23.80
C GLU A 22 -30.18 -20.89 -23.19
N VAL A 23 -31.16 -20.20 -23.76
CA VAL A 23 -31.71 -19.00 -23.16
C VAL A 23 -32.55 -19.48 -21.99
N TRP A 24 -31.96 -19.41 -20.79
CA TRP A 24 -32.68 -19.63 -19.54
C TRP A 24 -33.92 -18.75 -19.52
N SER A 25 -35.07 -19.30 -19.13
CA SER A 25 -36.28 -18.49 -18.97
C SER A 25 -36.06 -17.44 -17.89
N GLU A 26 -36.43 -16.18 -18.18
CA GLU A 26 -36.41 -15.12 -17.18
C GLU A 26 -37.36 -15.49 -16.03
N ILE A 27 -36.83 -15.48 -14.80
CA ILE A 27 -37.60 -15.72 -13.59
C ILE A 27 -38.31 -14.41 -13.21
N PRO A 28 -39.65 -14.38 -13.06
CA PRO A 28 -40.38 -13.18 -12.68
C PRO A 28 -39.84 -12.51 -11.41
N GLU A 29 -39.88 -11.17 -11.35
CA GLU A 29 -39.35 -10.38 -10.23
C GLU A 29 -39.99 -10.74 -8.86
N ASP A 30 -41.26 -11.14 -8.87
CA ASP A 30 -42.06 -11.53 -7.71
C ASP A 30 -41.88 -13.00 -7.31
N SER A 31 -41.07 -13.77 -8.04
CA SER A 31 -40.84 -15.18 -7.77
C SER A 31 -40.23 -15.40 -6.38
N PRO A 32 -40.75 -16.35 -5.57
CA PRO A 32 -40.17 -16.68 -4.27
C PRO A 32 -38.76 -17.28 -4.39
N ARG A 33 -38.33 -17.66 -5.61
CA ARG A 33 -36.98 -18.14 -5.89
C ARG A 33 -35.93 -17.01 -5.91
N ARG A 34 -36.36 -15.75 -6.05
CA ARG A 34 -35.48 -14.56 -5.94
C ARG A 34 -35.25 -14.24 -4.46
N THR A 35 -34.57 -15.16 -3.78
CA THR A 35 -34.22 -15.03 -2.36
C THR A 35 -33.31 -13.83 -2.12
N LYS A 36 -33.09 -13.45 -0.84
CA LYS A 36 -32.16 -12.38 -0.49
C LYS A 36 -30.75 -12.63 -1.05
N THR A 37 -30.28 -13.88 -1.01
CA THR A 37 -28.97 -14.28 -1.56
C THR A 37 -28.93 -14.10 -3.08
N VAL A 38 -29.98 -14.48 -3.81
CA VAL A 38 -30.04 -14.30 -5.26
C VAL A 38 -29.96 -12.82 -5.63
N LYS A 39 -30.79 -11.99 -4.99
CA LYS A 39 -30.79 -10.53 -5.22
C LYS A 39 -29.44 -9.89 -4.89
N LEU A 40 -28.81 -10.36 -3.81
CA LEU A 40 -27.50 -9.89 -3.41
C LEU A 40 -26.42 -10.25 -4.44
N ILE A 41 -26.40 -11.50 -4.94
CA ILE A 41 -25.45 -11.93 -5.98
C ILE A 41 -25.65 -11.12 -7.26
N GLU A 42 -26.88 -10.92 -7.73
CA GLU A 42 -27.18 -10.11 -8.92
C GLU A 42 -26.66 -8.66 -8.79
N GLN A 43 -26.66 -8.11 -7.58
CA GLN A 43 -26.14 -6.78 -7.30
C GLN A 43 -24.60 -6.73 -7.34
N ILE A 44 -23.91 -7.71 -6.77
CA ILE A 44 -22.45 -7.66 -6.56
C ILE A 44 -21.64 -8.33 -7.68
N GLU A 45 -22.21 -9.30 -8.40
CA GLU A 45 -21.54 -10.06 -9.46
C GLU A 45 -20.91 -9.20 -10.55
N PRO A 46 -21.55 -8.13 -11.06
CA PRO A 46 -20.94 -7.29 -12.09
C PRO A 46 -19.62 -6.65 -11.67
N SER A 47 -19.38 -6.52 -10.37
CA SER A 47 -18.18 -5.92 -9.78
C SER A 47 -17.09 -6.95 -9.46
N VAL A 48 -17.34 -8.25 -9.64
CA VAL A 48 -16.32 -9.30 -9.44
C VAL A 48 -15.62 -9.59 -10.76
N VAL A 49 -14.28 -9.62 -10.74
CA VAL A 49 -13.47 -9.77 -11.94
C VAL A 49 -12.49 -10.93 -11.83
N ALA A 50 -12.08 -11.46 -12.98
CA ALA A 50 -10.97 -12.41 -13.04
C ALA A 50 -9.68 -11.72 -13.51
N ILE A 51 -8.55 -12.11 -12.95
CA ILE A 51 -7.25 -11.49 -13.23
C ILE A 51 -6.28 -12.58 -13.68
N PHE A 52 -5.54 -12.27 -14.73
CA PHE A 52 -4.48 -13.12 -15.27
C PHE A 52 -3.22 -12.27 -15.43
N SER A 53 -2.10 -12.73 -14.89
CA SER A 53 -0.81 -12.06 -14.96
C SER A 53 0.27 -13.04 -15.39
N GLN A 54 1.30 -12.56 -16.09
CA GLN A 54 2.38 -13.43 -16.55
C GLN A 54 3.72 -12.72 -16.66
N SER A 55 4.77 -13.42 -16.24
CA SER A 55 6.16 -13.18 -16.63
C SER A 55 6.61 -14.27 -17.63
N PRO A 56 7.80 -14.15 -18.23
CA PRO A 56 8.35 -15.21 -19.10
C PRO A 56 8.45 -16.59 -18.44
N GLU A 57 8.56 -16.65 -17.11
CA GLU A 57 8.80 -17.88 -16.35
C GLU A 57 7.59 -18.35 -15.55
N ARG A 58 6.63 -17.46 -15.28
CA ARG A 58 5.55 -17.73 -14.32
C ARG A 58 4.24 -17.06 -14.73
N GLY A 59 3.16 -17.84 -14.77
CA GLY A 59 1.78 -17.34 -14.85
C GLY A 59 1.11 -17.31 -13.48
N SER A 60 0.16 -16.41 -13.31
CA SER A 60 -0.74 -16.35 -12.14
C SER A 60 -2.16 -16.04 -12.60
N SER A 61 -3.13 -16.59 -11.87
CA SER A 61 -4.54 -16.27 -12.05
C SER A 61 -5.22 -16.11 -10.69
N GLY A 62 -6.21 -15.23 -10.64
CA GLY A 62 -6.95 -14.91 -9.44
C GLY A 62 -8.19 -14.11 -9.75
N SER A 63 -8.73 -13.47 -8.72
CA SER A 63 -9.93 -12.67 -8.76
C SER A 63 -9.68 -11.27 -8.23
N GLY A 64 -10.65 -10.39 -8.41
CA GLY A 64 -10.64 -9.04 -7.87
C GLY A 64 -12.04 -8.50 -7.71
N SER A 65 -12.13 -7.31 -7.14
CA SER A 65 -13.36 -6.55 -6.92
C SER A 65 -13.18 -5.15 -7.46
N ILE A 66 -14.10 -4.66 -8.28
CA ILE A 66 -14.10 -3.28 -8.75
C ILE A 66 -14.54 -2.39 -7.59
N ILE A 67 -13.66 -1.49 -7.16
CA ILE A 67 -13.81 -0.63 -5.98
C ILE A 67 -14.00 0.85 -6.35
N HIS A 68 -14.19 1.18 -7.63
CA HIS A 68 -14.41 2.56 -8.06
C HIS A 68 -14.94 2.60 -9.50
N PRO A 69 -15.80 3.59 -9.86
CA PRO A 69 -16.33 3.74 -11.22
C PRO A 69 -15.28 3.91 -12.33
N HIS A 70 -14.05 4.32 -11.99
CA HIS A 70 -12.90 4.39 -12.92
C HIS A 70 -12.26 3.03 -13.25
N GLY A 71 -12.80 1.91 -12.75
CA GLY A 71 -12.24 0.58 -13.01
C GLY A 71 -11.01 0.28 -12.17
N TYR A 72 -10.90 0.87 -10.98
CA TYR A 72 -9.93 0.41 -9.97
C TYR A 72 -10.40 -0.92 -9.40
N VAL A 73 -9.49 -1.88 -9.32
CA VAL A 73 -9.77 -3.24 -8.86
C VAL A 73 -8.83 -3.55 -7.69
N LEU A 74 -9.41 -3.97 -6.57
CA LEU A 74 -8.71 -4.52 -5.42
C LEU A 74 -8.51 -6.03 -5.61
N THR A 75 -7.29 -6.50 -5.38
CA THR A 75 -6.89 -7.91 -5.50
C THR A 75 -5.72 -8.24 -4.57
N CYS A 76 -5.25 -9.49 -4.60
CA CYS A 76 -4.05 -9.91 -3.92
C CYS A 76 -2.79 -9.54 -4.69
N ASP A 77 -1.72 -9.21 -3.97
CA ASP A 77 -0.44 -8.88 -4.59
C ASP A 77 0.17 -10.09 -5.32
N HIS A 78 0.08 -11.29 -4.74
CA HIS A 78 0.62 -12.50 -5.36
C HIS A 78 -0.10 -12.91 -6.66
N VAL A 79 -1.28 -12.37 -6.93
CA VAL A 79 -2.01 -12.53 -8.19
C VAL A 79 -1.35 -11.69 -9.29
N VAL A 80 -0.78 -10.54 -8.96
CA VAL A 80 -0.21 -9.60 -9.94
C VAL A 80 1.32 -9.54 -9.95
N ARG A 81 2.02 -9.60 -8.80
CA ARG A 81 3.51 -9.69 -8.64
C ARG A 81 4.36 -8.77 -9.53
N ASN A 82 3.87 -7.58 -9.89
CA ASN A 82 4.47 -6.67 -10.88
C ASN A 82 4.49 -7.17 -12.33
N TYR A 83 3.69 -8.17 -12.65
CA TYR A 83 3.62 -8.73 -13.99
C TYR A 83 2.60 -7.98 -14.85
N PRO A 84 2.86 -7.82 -16.16
CA PRO A 84 1.82 -7.40 -17.08
C PRO A 84 0.71 -8.45 -17.12
N GLY A 85 -0.52 -7.99 -17.34
CA GLY A 85 -1.66 -8.89 -17.34
C GLY A 85 -2.94 -8.29 -17.91
N VAL A 86 -4.00 -9.07 -17.79
CA VAL A 86 -5.35 -8.71 -18.19
C VAL A 86 -6.35 -8.97 -17.06
N VAL A 87 -7.44 -8.23 -17.09
CA VAL A 87 -8.62 -8.43 -16.27
C VAL A 87 -9.80 -8.79 -17.20
N VAL A 88 -10.64 -9.72 -16.75
CA VAL A 88 -11.90 -10.08 -17.42
C VAL A 88 -13.04 -9.49 -16.60
N VAL A 89 -13.81 -8.60 -17.22
CA VAL A 89 -14.89 -7.83 -16.60
C VAL A 89 -16.23 -8.24 -17.22
N GLY A 90 -17.29 -8.36 -16.41
CA GLY A 90 -18.61 -8.75 -16.90
C GLY A 90 -18.67 -10.17 -17.48
N GLY A 91 -17.71 -11.02 -17.15
CA GLY A 91 -17.62 -12.40 -17.61
C GLY A 91 -16.91 -12.61 -18.95
N ASP A 92 -16.83 -11.58 -19.82
CA ASP A 92 -16.33 -11.75 -21.18
C ASP A 92 -15.37 -10.64 -21.68
N GLN A 93 -15.38 -9.45 -21.07
CA GLN A 93 -14.59 -8.32 -21.55
C GLN A 93 -13.15 -8.37 -21.04
N ILE A 94 -12.22 -8.74 -21.92
CA ILE A 94 -10.79 -8.73 -21.61
C ILE A 94 -10.22 -7.32 -21.79
N ARG A 95 -9.53 -6.83 -20.75
CA ARG A 95 -8.85 -5.52 -20.74
C ARG A 95 -7.45 -5.66 -20.14
N ARG A 96 -6.47 -4.94 -20.69
CA ARG A 96 -5.18 -4.78 -20.01
C ARG A 96 -5.37 -3.90 -18.79
N TYR A 97 -4.69 -4.25 -17.71
CA TYR A 97 -4.59 -3.40 -16.54
C TYR A 97 -3.20 -2.79 -16.41
N ARG A 98 -3.11 -1.72 -15.64
CA ARG A 98 -1.88 -1.22 -15.04
C ARG A 98 -1.94 -1.41 -13.53
N ILE A 99 -0.79 -1.60 -12.91
CA ILE A 99 -0.70 -1.63 -11.45
C ILE A 99 -0.67 -0.18 -10.96
N VAL A 100 -1.55 0.14 -10.02
CA VAL A 100 -1.68 1.49 -9.43
C VAL A 100 -0.91 1.56 -8.13
N ALA A 101 -1.06 0.57 -7.26
CA ALA A 101 -0.36 0.50 -6.00
C ALA A 101 -0.26 -0.96 -5.54
N ARG A 102 0.78 -1.26 -4.77
CA ARG A 102 1.03 -2.59 -4.19
C ARG A 102 1.40 -2.43 -2.73
N LEU A 103 1.00 -3.41 -1.94
CA LEU A 103 1.36 -3.59 -0.54
C LEU A 103 1.73 -5.06 -0.34
N PRO A 104 2.90 -5.51 -0.89
CA PRO A 104 3.26 -6.93 -0.95
C PRO A 104 3.30 -7.61 0.42
N GLU A 105 3.71 -6.89 1.46
CA GLU A 105 3.79 -7.34 2.85
C GLU A 105 2.41 -7.59 3.49
N LYS A 106 1.33 -7.09 2.87
CA LYS A 106 -0.06 -7.40 3.23
C LYS A 106 -0.79 -8.21 2.16
N ASP A 107 -0.07 -8.63 1.12
CA ASP A 107 -0.60 -9.32 -0.04
C ASP A 107 -1.79 -8.58 -0.69
N LEU A 108 -1.73 -7.24 -0.75
CA LEU A 108 -2.77 -6.40 -1.37
C LEU A 108 -2.25 -5.63 -2.57
N SER A 109 -3.10 -5.44 -3.58
CA SER A 109 -2.79 -4.64 -4.76
C SER A 109 -4.03 -3.97 -5.32
N ILE A 110 -3.83 -2.76 -5.86
CA ILE A 110 -4.83 -2.05 -6.64
C ILE A 110 -4.32 -1.96 -8.08
N ILE A 111 -5.11 -2.50 -9.01
CA ILE A 111 -4.90 -2.37 -10.45
C ILE A 111 -5.98 -1.48 -11.05
N GLN A 112 -5.76 -1.00 -12.27
CA GLN A 112 -6.76 -0.25 -13.01
C GLN A 112 -6.80 -0.70 -14.47
N TYR A 113 -8.00 -0.89 -15.01
CA TYR A 113 -8.22 -1.07 -16.43
C TYR A 113 -8.91 0.15 -17.04
N ALA A 114 -8.59 0.46 -18.30
CA ALA A 114 -9.18 1.59 -19.00
C ALA A 114 -10.62 1.30 -19.44
N ARG A 115 -11.49 2.32 -19.37
CA ARG A 115 -12.92 2.23 -19.69
C ARG A 115 -13.54 3.60 -20.03
N ARG A 116 -14.74 3.59 -20.66
CA ARG A 116 -15.42 4.81 -21.17
C ARG A 116 -16.60 5.32 -20.34
N GLU A 117 -17.50 4.44 -19.89
CA GLU A 117 -18.77 4.81 -19.18
C GLU A 117 -18.58 4.98 -17.66
N ASN A 118 -19.39 4.40 -16.75
CA ASN A 118 -18.98 4.07 -15.37
C ASN A 118 -18.86 2.54 -15.16
N ALA A 119 -17.95 2.08 -14.29
CA ALA A 119 -17.90 0.67 -13.92
C ALA A 119 -18.94 0.39 -12.83
N PRO A 120 -19.57 -0.80 -12.81
CA PRO A 120 -20.15 -1.29 -11.57
C PRO A 120 -19.02 -1.42 -10.54
N PHE A 121 -19.30 -1.05 -9.29
CA PHE A 121 -18.34 -1.16 -8.20
C PHE A 121 -19.06 -1.63 -6.93
N ILE A 122 -18.30 -2.16 -5.98
CA ILE A 122 -18.80 -2.55 -4.66
C ILE A 122 -18.40 -1.53 -3.60
N SER A 123 -19.22 -1.43 -2.56
CA SER A 123 -18.87 -0.65 -1.37
C SER A 123 -17.94 -1.46 -0.46
N ILE A 124 -16.94 -0.78 0.11
CA ILE A 124 -16.07 -1.36 1.13
C ILE A 124 -16.74 -1.23 2.49
N GLY A 125 -16.98 -2.36 3.15
CA GLY A 125 -17.64 -2.46 4.45
C GLY A 125 -16.71 -2.15 5.64
N GLN A 126 -17.02 -2.74 6.79
CA GLN A 126 -16.13 -2.75 7.97
C GLN A 126 -15.77 -4.19 8.32
N SER A 127 -14.57 -4.35 8.90
CA SER A 127 -14.09 -5.67 9.35
C SER A 127 -13.78 -5.73 10.84
N LEU A 128 -13.92 -4.61 11.56
CA LEU A 128 -13.75 -4.57 13.01
C LEU A 128 -14.99 -5.08 13.76
N ASP A 129 -16.17 -4.99 13.15
CA ASP A 129 -17.47 -5.35 13.71
C ASP A 129 -18.02 -6.71 13.24
N VAL A 130 -17.33 -7.39 12.32
CA VAL A 130 -17.72 -8.73 11.83
C VAL A 130 -17.91 -9.70 12.98
N MET A 131 -18.92 -10.56 12.92
CA MET A 131 -19.24 -11.50 13.99
C MET A 131 -18.90 -12.94 13.60
N THR A 132 -18.37 -13.73 14.53
CA THR A 132 -18.34 -15.19 14.33
C THR A 132 -19.77 -15.71 14.15
N GLY A 133 -20.00 -16.50 13.10
CA GLY A 133 -21.32 -16.98 12.69
C GLY A 133 -22.05 -16.06 11.70
N GLU A 134 -21.50 -14.89 11.36
CA GLU A 134 -22.09 -14.01 10.36
C GLU A 134 -22.09 -14.65 8.98
N PRO A 135 -23.22 -14.68 8.25
CA PRO A 135 -23.29 -15.22 6.90
C PRO A 135 -22.44 -14.41 5.92
N ILE A 136 -21.68 -15.11 5.08
CA ILE A 136 -20.82 -14.50 4.07
C ILE A 136 -21.04 -15.11 2.69
N LEU A 137 -20.63 -14.35 1.67
CA LEU A 137 -20.48 -14.81 0.30
C LEU A 137 -19.05 -14.54 -0.18
N VAL A 138 -18.47 -15.49 -0.89
CA VAL A 138 -17.18 -15.36 -1.57
C VAL A 138 -17.43 -15.33 -3.06
N GLY A 139 -16.99 -14.26 -3.73
CA GLY A 139 -17.02 -14.16 -5.18
C GLY A 139 -15.63 -14.39 -5.78
N GLY A 140 -15.53 -15.16 -6.86
CA GLY A 140 -14.25 -15.35 -7.55
C GLY A 140 -14.35 -16.17 -8.83
N ASN A 141 -13.22 -16.37 -9.50
CA ASN A 141 -13.08 -17.19 -10.70
C ASN A 141 -12.15 -18.38 -10.46
N PRO A 142 -12.59 -19.41 -9.70
CA PRO A 142 -11.77 -20.57 -9.42
C PRO A 142 -11.48 -21.36 -10.70
N GLY A 143 -10.20 -21.62 -10.95
CA GLY A 143 -9.74 -22.32 -12.15
C GLY A 143 -9.97 -21.60 -13.48
N GLY A 144 -10.39 -20.34 -13.48
CA GLY A 144 -10.51 -19.51 -14.69
C GLY A 144 -11.72 -19.80 -15.60
N ARG A 145 -12.79 -20.43 -15.06
CA ARG A 145 -13.94 -20.94 -15.86
C ARG A 145 -15.22 -20.10 -15.75
N GLY A 146 -15.21 -19.02 -14.98
CA GLY A 146 -16.35 -18.13 -14.78
C GLY A 146 -16.43 -17.62 -13.34
N ILE A 147 -17.16 -16.53 -13.13
CA ILE A 147 -17.45 -16.03 -11.78
C ILE A 147 -18.38 -17.03 -11.08
N VAL A 148 -18.03 -17.40 -9.86
CA VAL A 148 -18.85 -18.25 -8.99
C VAL A 148 -18.96 -17.62 -7.62
N PHE A 149 -20.03 -18.01 -6.92
CA PHE A 149 -20.28 -17.61 -5.55
C PHE A 149 -20.38 -18.82 -4.62
N ASN A 150 -19.67 -18.73 -3.50
CA ASN A 150 -19.70 -19.72 -2.43
C ASN A 150 -20.21 -19.06 -1.15
N SER A 151 -21.12 -19.72 -0.43
CA SER A 151 -21.66 -19.23 0.85
C SER A 151 -21.04 -19.97 2.03
N GLY A 152 -20.99 -19.29 3.17
CA GLY A 152 -20.49 -19.83 4.44
C GLY A 152 -20.75 -18.85 5.58
N ILE A 153 -19.96 -18.96 6.64
CA ILE A 153 -19.94 -18.04 7.77
C ILE A 153 -18.52 -17.52 8.05
N VAL A 154 -18.43 -16.43 8.80
CA VAL A 154 -17.20 -16.08 9.52
C VAL A 154 -16.97 -17.10 10.63
N SER A 155 -15.93 -17.92 10.50
CA SER A 155 -15.54 -18.92 11.50
C SER A 155 -14.78 -18.28 12.65
N SER A 156 -13.93 -17.29 12.35
CA SER A 156 -13.21 -16.50 13.36
C SER A 156 -12.87 -15.12 12.81
N ARG A 157 -12.94 -14.11 13.67
CA ARG A 157 -12.76 -12.69 13.29
C ARG A 157 -11.30 -12.29 13.15
N SER A 158 -10.40 -13.01 13.82
CA SER A 158 -9.00 -12.62 13.96
C SER A 158 -8.17 -13.85 14.29
N VAL A 159 -7.53 -14.42 13.29
CA VAL A 159 -6.58 -15.52 13.44
C VAL A 159 -5.27 -15.20 12.74
N VAL A 160 -4.18 -15.75 13.26
CA VAL A 160 -2.91 -15.78 12.52
C VAL A 160 -2.94 -17.04 11.66
N ALA A 161 -2.70 -16.89 10.37
CA ALA A 161 -2.76 -18.01 9.44
C ALA A 161 -1.68 -19.06 9.76
N ASN A 162 -2.02 -20.34 9.54
CA ASN A 162 -1.09 -21.49 9.65
C ASN A 162 -0.46 -21.70 11.03
N MET A 163 -1.10 -21.23 12.11
CA MET A 163 -0.65 -21.51 13.46
C MET A 163 -0.89 -22.98 13.82
N PRO A 164 0.09 -23.67 14.43
CA PRO A 164 0.01 -25.11 14.66
C PRO A 164 -1.05 -25.50 15.69
N ASN A 165 -1.42 -24.59 16.60
CA ASN A 165 -2.48 -24.81 17.58
C ASN A 165 -2.91 -23.49 18.27
N ALA A 166 -4.00 -23.56 19.03
CA ALA A 166 -4.55 -22.44 19.78
C ALA A 166 -3.62 -21.90 20.88
N LEU A 167 -2.72 -22.74 21.44
CA LEU A 167 -1.75 -22.28 22.44
C LEU A 167 -0.71 -21.37 21.79
N ALA A 168 -0.17 -21.74 20.62
CA ALA A 168 0.72 -20.88 19.84
C ALA A 168 0.02 -19.58 19.45
N GLN A 169 -1.26 -19.66 19.06
CA GLN A 169 -2.09 -18.49 18.74
C GLN A 169 -2.25 -17.53 19.93
N ALA A 170 -2.37 -18.05 21.16
CA ALA A 170 -2.50 -17.27 22.38
C ALA A 170 -1.17 -16.71 22.90
N GLN A 171 -0.08 -17.49 22.80
CA GLN A 171 1.25 -17.11 23.29
C GLN A 171 1.96 -16.09 22.40
N LEU A 172 1.75 -16.16 21.08
CA LEU A 172 2.30 -15.17 20.13
C LEU A 172 1.45 -13.89 20.05
N GLY A 173 0.47 -13.74 20.95
CA GLY A 173 0.06 -12.47 21.56
C GLY A 173 0.14 -11.22 20.69
N GLY A 174 -0.67 -11.14 19.63
CA GLY A 174 -1.27 -9.87 19.18
C GLY A 174 -0.41 -8.83 18.44
N GLU A 175 0.92 -8.96 18.38
CA GLU A 175 1.80 -8.01 17.64
C GLU A 175 2.29 -8.51 16.27
N TYR A 176 1.73 -9.60 15.74
CA TYR A 176 1.92 -9.96 14.33
C TYR A 176 0.85 -9.31 13.46
N ARG A 177 1.34 -8.46 12.55
CA ARG A 177 0.61 -7.53 11.68
C ARG A 177 -0.32 -8.17 10.63
N ASP A 178 -0.68 -9.45 10.76
CA ASP A 178 -1.45 -10.22 9.76
C ASP A 178 -2.54 -11.09 10.40
N LYS A 179 -3.49 -10.43 11.07
CA LYS A 179 -4.74 -11.09 11.49
C LYS A 179 -5.67 -11.22 10.28
N PHE A 180 -6.17 -12.42 10.07
CA PHE A 180 -7.11 -12.74 8.99
C PHE A 180 -8.51 -12.96 9.55
N ILE A 181 -9.50 -12.70 8.70
CA ILE A 181 -10.85 -13.26 8.87
C ILE A 181 -10.79 -14.71 8.38
N GLN A 182 -11.16 -15.64 9.25
CA GLN A 182 -11.33 -17.04 8.88
C GLN A 182 -12.78 -17.30 8.48
N PHE A 183 -12.99 -18.07 7.42
CA PHE A 183 -14.31 -18.46 6.95
C PHE A 183 -14.33 -19.89 6.39
N ASP A 184 -15.52 -20.49 6.33
CA ASP A 184 -15.72 -21.91 5.96
C ASP A 184 -16.28 -22.12 4.54
N ALA A 185 -16.69 -21.06 3.84
CA ALA A 185 -17.13 -21.15 2.44
C ALA A 185 -16.04 -21.79 1.58
N ALA A 186 -16.43 -22.69 0.67
CA ALA A 186 -15.48 -23.38 -0.19
C ALA A 186 -14.62 -22.38 -0.98
N SER A 187 -13.30 -22.48 -0.83
CA SER A 187 -12.34 -21.65 -1.55
C SER A 187 -11.30 -22.48 -2.28
N ASN A 188 -11.09 -22.17 -3.56
CA ASN A 188 -10.19 -22.91 -4.45
C ASN A 188 -9.19 -21.95 -5.12
N ARG A 189 -8.15 -22.51 -5.74
CA ARG A 189 -7.22 -21.72 -6.57
C ARG A 189 -8.00 -20.91 -7.60
N GLY A 190 -7.75 -19.60 -7.63
CA GLY A 190 -8.46 -18.63 -8.46
C GLY A 190 -9.39 -17.71 -7.67
N ASN A 191 -9.84 -18.09 -6.46
CA ASN A 191 -10.57 -17.18 -5.57
C ASN A 191 -9.67 -16.13 -4.92
N SER A 192 -8.35 -16.36 -4.86
CA SER A 192 -7.39 -15.40 -4.32
C SER A 192 -7.53 -14.03 -4.99
N GLY A 193 -7.58 -12.96 -4.19
CA GLY A 193 -7.87 -11.59 -4.58
C GLY A 193 -9.36 -11.27 -4.69
N GLY A 194 -10.24 -12.26 -4.64
CA GLY A 194 -11.69 -12.09 -4.71
C GLY A 194 -12.29 -11.49 -3.42
N PRO A 195 -13.46 -10.84 -3.51
CA PRO A 195 -14.13 -10.25 -2.36
C PRO A 195 -14.78 -11.29 -1.44
N LEU A 196 -14.66 -11.07 -0.13
CA LEU A 196 -15.50 -11.66 0.92
C LEU A 196 -16.58 -10.63 1.30
N PHE A 197 -17.84 -10.95 1.07
CA PHE A 197 -18.99 -10.08 1.30
C PHE A 197 -19.76 -10.45 2.57
N ASN A 198 -20.24 -9.45 3.29
CA ASN A 198 -21.27 -9.62 4.32
C ASN A 198 -22.68 -9.73 3.71
N ALA A 199 -23.69 -9.93 4.55
CA ALA A 199 -25.08 -10.04 4.13
C ALA A 199 -25.69 -8.73 3.56
N LEU A 200 -24.98 -7.60 3.66
CA LEU A 200 -25.36 -6.30 3.09
C LEU A 200 -24.78 -6.09 1.68
N GLY A 201 -23.90 -6.98 1.21
CA GLY A 201 -23.18 -6.83 -0.06
C GLY A 201 -21.97 -5.92 0.00
N GLU A 202 -21.51 -5.62 1.20
CA GLU A 202 -20.31 -4.85 1.44
C GLU A 202 -19.12 -5.80 1.51
N GLN A 203 -18.02 -5.43 0.87
CA GLN A 203 -16.80 -6.21 0.96
C GLN A 203 -16.15 -6.00 2.34
N ILE A 204 -15.97 -7.08 3.09
CA ILE A 204 -15.35 -7.08 4.43
C ILE A 204 -13.95 -7.70 4.44
N GLY A 205 -13.54 -8.37 3.36
CA GLY A 205 -12.17 -8.87 3.20
C GLY A 205 -11.78 -9.17 1.76
N VAL A 206 -10.50 -9.44 1.56
CA VAL A 206 -9.90 -9.93 0.31
C VAL A 206 -9.42 -11.34 0.54
N VAL A 207 -9.98 -12.33 -0.16
CA VAL A 207 -9.59 -13.75 0.00
C VAL A 207 -8.13 -13.92 -0.40
N ALA A 208 -7.26 -14.31 0.53
CA ALA A 208 -5.83 -14.37 0.30
C ALA A 208 -5.28 -15.79 0.19
N GLY A 209 -5.86 -16.74 0.93
CA GLY A 209 -5.37 -18.11 0.91
C GLY A 209 -6.29 -19.10 1.62
N LYS A 210 -5.87 -20.37 1.59
CA LYS A 210 -6.45 -21.44 2.40
C LYS A 210 -5.37 -22.27 3.04
N ASN A 211 -5.71 -22.95 4.15
CA ASN A 211 -4.94 -24.09 4.58
C ASN A 211 -5.20 -25.25 3.60
N PHE A 212 -4.15 -25.83 3.02
CA PHE A 212 -4.30 -26.94 2.06
C PHE A 212 -4.42 -28.30 2.73
N ASP A 213 -4.05 -28.40 4.00
CA ASP A 213 -4.08 -29.63 4.78
C ASP A 213 -5.42 -29.82 5.52
N GLU A 214 -6.25 -28.79 5.57
CA GLU A 214 -7.53 -28.77 6.26
C GLU A 214 -8.66 -28.34 5.31
N GLU A 215 -9.82 -28.94 5.48
CA GLU A 215 -11.02 -28.57 4.73
C GLU A 215 -11.73 -27.38 5.39
N ASN A 216 -12.24 -26.46 4.57
CA ASN A 216 -13.03 -25.31 5.02
C ASN A 216 -12.30 -24.35 5.99
N ILE A 217 -10.97 -24.26 5.88
CA ILE A 217 -10.14 -23.30 6.62
C ILE A 217 -9.54 -22.32 5.61
N ASN A 218 -10.21 -21.18 5.44
CA ASN A 218 -9.84 -20.16 4.47
C ASN A 218 -9.63 -18.81 5.16
N TYR A 219 -8.80 -17.97 4.55
CA TYR A 219 -8.36 -16.71 5.13
C TYR A 219 -8.62 -15.55 4.16
N ALA A 220 -9.16 -14.46 4.70
CA ALA A 220 -9.28 -13.19 4.01
C ALA A 220 -8.54 -12.09 4.78
N VAL A 221 -7.80 -11.26 4.07
CA VAL A 221 -7.22 -10.02 4.61
C VAL A 221 -8.38 -9.07 4.93
N PRO A 222 -8.55 -8.60 6.17
CA PRO A 222 -9.61 -7.68 6.54
C PRO A 222 -9.49 -6.36 5.77
N VAL A 223 -10.61 -5.76 5.36
CA VAL A 223 -10.59 -4.44 4.66
C VAL A 223 -10.02 -3.31 5.52
N GLU A 224 -9.96 -3.47 6.84
CA GLU A 224 -9.31 -2.50 7.74
C GLU A 224 -7.79 -2.44 7.51
N THR A 225 -7.19 -3.55 7.06
CA THR A 225 -5.78 -3.59 6.65
C THR A 225 -5.52 -2.65 5.47
N LEU A 226 -6.45 -2.61 4.51
CA LEU A 226 -6.39 -1.65 3.41
C LEU A 226 -6.59 -0.23 3.92
N ARG A 227 -7.64 0.04 4.70
CA ARG A 227 -7.96 1.40 5.20
C ARG A 227 -6.82 2.04 5.98
N SER A 228 -6.18 1.29 6.86
CA SER A 228 -5.06 1.80 7.67
C SER A 228 -3.78 2.11 6.86
N ARG A 229 -3.64 1.56 5.64
CA ARG A 229 -2.43 1.70 4.81
C ARG A 229 -2.67 2.41 3.48
N VAL A 230 -3.93 2.64 3.10
CA VAL A 230 -4.32 3.15 1.77
C VAL A 230 -3.65 4.49 1.44
N LYS A 231 -3.50 5.38 2.42
CA LYS A 231 -2.89 6.70 2.23
C LYS A 231 -1.44 6.58 1.77
N ALA A 232 -0.64 5.80 2.48
CA ALA A 232 0.75 5.53 2.11
C ALA A 232 0.83 4.71 0.82
N MET A 233 -0.07 3.73 0.64
CA MET A 233 -0.10 2.85 -0.53
C MET A 233 -0.41 3.61 -1.83
N ILE A 234 -1.43 4.48 -1.85
CA ILE A 234 -1.87 5.19 -3.05
C ILE A 234 -1.13 6.51 -3.22
N ALA A 235 -0.94 7.29 -2.15
CA ALA A 235 -0.23 8.58 -2.14
C ALA A 235 -0.63 9.52 -3.31
N ALA A 236 -1.94 9.68 -3.54
CA ALA A 236 -2.48 10.28 -4.76
C ALA A 236 -1.95 11.69 -5.06
N GLU A 237 -1.94 12.56 -4.05
CA GLU A 237 -1.45 13.95 -4.16
C GLU A 237 0.04 14.01 -4.52
N ILE A 238 0.87 13.26 -3.78
CA ILE A 238 2.33 13.21 -3.96
C ILE A 238 2.68 12.71 -5.37
N ARG A 239 2.05 11.61 -5.78
CA ARG A 239 2.33 10.93 -7.05
C ARG A 239 1.73 11.60 -8.27
N SER A 240 0.64 12.34 -8.11
CA SER A 240 0.00 13.07 -9.23
C SER A 240 0.45 14.53 -9.30
N ASP A 241 1.32 14.99 -8.40
CA ASP A 241 1.71 16.40 -8.26
C ASP A 241 0.50 17.33 -8.12
N ILE A 242 -0.46 16.94 -7.29
CA ILE A 242 -1.64 17.75 -7.00
C ILE A 242 -1.76 18.02 -5.52
N TYR A 243 -2.48 19.07 -5.17
CA TYR A 243 -2.78 19.42 -3.81
C TYR A 243 -4.18 20.00 -3.69
N ALA A 244 -5.04 19.34 -2.93
CA ALA A 244 -6.33 19.87 -2.49
C ALA A 244 -6.21 20.48 -1.08
N GLY A 245 -5.34 19.92 -0.23
CA GLY A 245 -5.19 20.33 1.17
C GLY A 245 -6.30 19.82 2.09
N ILE A 246 -6.84 18.64 1.77
CA ILE A 246 -7.90 17.97 2.53
C ILE A 246 -7.34 16.67 3.12
N GLU A 247 -7.44 16.51 4.44
CA GLU A 247 -7.24 15.22 5.10
C GLU A 247 -8.60 14.64 5.51
N CYS A 248 -8.82 13.36 5.20
CA CYS A 248 -10.00 12.61 5.62
C CYS A 248 -9.66 11.56 6.68
N ASP A 249 -10.64 11.16 7.49
CA ASP A 249 -10.50 9.98 8.35
C ASP A 249 -10.68 8.71 7.52
N TYR A 250 -9.63 7.89 7.41
CA TYR A 250 -9.69 6.63 6.64
C TYR A 250 -10.28 5.47 7.44
N SER A 251 -10.52 5.64 8.75
CA SER A 251 -11.18 4.62 9.60
C SER A 251 -12.71 4.66 9.49
N LEU A 252 -13.26 5.77 9.00
CA LEU A 252 -14.70 5.96 8.84
C LEU A 252 -15.22 5.36 7.53
N ARG A 253 -16.53 5.10 7.50
CA ARG A 253 -17.27 4.62 6.32
C ARG A 253 -17.67 5.75 5.36
N THR A 254 -17.14 6.94 5.59
CA THR A 254 -17.45 8.18 4.88
C THR A 254 -16.16 8.95 4.67
N ALA A 255 -16.09 9.76 3.62
CA ALA A 255 -14.97 10.69 3.41
C ALA A 255 -15.15 11.96 4.26
N GLU A 256 -15.06 11.82 5.59
CA GLU A 256 -15.17 12.94 6.52
C GLU A 256 -13.84 13.70 6.63
N VAL A 257 -13.90 15.02 6.44
CA VAL A 257 -12.76 15.93 6.51
C VAL A 257 -12.36 16.14 7.97
N VAL A 258 -11.14 15.76 8.32
CA VAL A 258 -10.57 15.93 9.67
C VAL A 258 -9.58 17.08 9.75
N SER A 259 -9.02 17.50 8.61
CA SER A 259 -8.14 18.67 8.54
C SER A 259 -8.26 19.34 7.17
N VAL A 260 -8.18 20.67 7.19
CA VAL A 260 -8.03 21.50 6.00
C VAL A 260 -6.77 22.34 6.21
N THR A 261 -5.81 22.22 5.30
CA THR A 261 -4.54 22.95 5.42
C THR A 261 -4.79 24.44 5.15
N PRO A 262 -4.34 25.36 6.02
CA PRO A 262 -4.44 26.80 5.76
C PRO A 262 -3.82 27.20 4.42
N ASP A 263 -4.43 28.17 3.74
CA ASP A 263 -4.02 28.68 2.42
C ASP A 263 -4.06 27.65 1.27
N SER A 264 -4.52 26.43 1.52
CA SER A 264 -4.71 25.41 0.49
C SER A 264 -5.90 25.74 -0.42
N PRO A 265 -6.03 25.05 -1.57
CA PRO A 265 -7.23 25.18 -2.39
C PRO A 265 -8.54 24.90 -1.66
N ALA A 266 -8.59 23.89 -0.79
CA ALA A 266 -9.78 23.58 -0.02
C ALA A 266 -10.13 24.65 1.02
N ASP A 267 -9.13 25.25 1.67
CA ASP A 267 -9.33 26.37 2.59
C ASP A 267 -9.89 27.60 1.88
N LYS A 268 -9.26 27.99 0.75
CA LYS A 268 -9.74 29.07 -0.13
C LYS A 268 -11.15 28.81 -0.68
N ALA A 269 -11.52 27.54 -0.82
CA ALA A 269 -12.84 27.09 -1.24
C ALA A 269 -13.86 27.06 -0.09
N GLY A 270 -13.44 27.28 1.16
CA GLY A 270 -14.30 27.36 2.34
C GLY A 270 -14.72 26.00 2.91
N LEU A 271 -13.95 24.93 2.65
CA LEU A 271 -14.16 23.65 3.33
C LEU A 271 -13.78 23.73 4.80
N GLN A 272 -14.39 22.87 5.60
CA GLN A 272 -14.25 22.86 7.05
C GLN A 272 -14.12 21.43 7.57
N VAL A 273 -13.49 21.30 8.74
CA VAL A 273 -13.50 20.05 9.50
C VAL A 273 -14.95 19.63 9.80
N GLY A 274 -15.25 18.34 9.60
CA GLY A 274 -16.60 17.77 9.71
C GLY A 274 -17.44 17.82 8.44
N ASP A 275 -16.95 18.43 7.35
CA ASP A 275 -17.56 18.26 6.03
C ASP A 275 -17.42 16.79 5.58
N VAL A 276 -18.48 16.20 5.02
CA VAL A 276 -18.44 14.83 4.48
C VAL A 276 -18.48 14.89 2.96
N ILE A 277 -17.40 14.47 2.31
CA ILE A 277 -17.31 14.42 0.85
C ILE A 277 -18.20 13.30 0.33
N THR A 278 -19.06 13.64 -0.62
CA THR A 278 -20.07 12.74 -1.22
C THR A 278 -19.91 12.60 -2.73
N GLY A 279 -19.10 13.46 -3.35
CA GLY A 279 -18.83 13.38 -4.78
C GLY A 279 -17.67 14.27 -5.21
N PHE A 280 -17.01 13.82 -6.27
CA PHE A 280 -15.91 14.52 -6.91
C PHE A 280 -16.13 14.50 -8.42
N ASN A 281 -16.34 15.68 -8.99
CA ASN A 281 -16.86 15.91 -10.33
C ASN A 281 -18.16 15.09 -10.57
N GLU A 282 -18.15 14.21 -11.57
CA GLU A 282 -19.25 13.30 -11.91
C GLU A 282 -19.31 12.04 -11.04
N PHE A 283 -18.29 11.76 -10.22
CA PHE A 283 -18.20 10.51 -9.46
C PHE A 283 -18.79 10.62 -8.05
N PRO A 284 -19.52 9.59 -7.59
CA PRO A 284 -19.86 9.46 -6.18
C PRO A 284 -18.60 9.16 -5.36
N VAL A 285 -18.55 9.70 -4.14
CA VAL A 285 -17.54 9.36 -3.13
C VAL A 285 -18.30 8.73 -1.97
N GLU A 286 -18.03 7.46 -1.70
CA GLU A 286 -18.68 6.72 -0.61
C GLU A 286 -17.84 6.79 0.66
N ASP A 287 -16.52 6.67 0.50
CA ASP A 287 -15.55 6.69 1.59
C ASP A 287 -14.24 7.38 1.19
N SER A 288 -13.31 7.45 2.15
CA SER A 288 -11.99 8.07 1.98
C SER A 288 -11.11 7.35 0.93
N LEU A 289 -11.34 6.06 0.66
CA LEU A 289 -10.66 5.32 -0.42
C LEU A 289 -11.15 5.80 -1.79
N HIS A 290 -12.47 5.96 -1.99
CA HIS A 290 -13.01 6.56 -3.21
C HIS A 290 -12.48 7.97 -3.42
N TRP A 291 -12.45 8.80 -2.38
CA TRP A 291 -11.87 10.14 -2.43
C TRP A 291 -10.42 10.10 -2.95
N MET A 292 -9.58 9.26 -2.36
CA MET A 292 -8.17 9.12 -2.74
C MET A 292 -7.99 8.62 -4.17
N LEU A 293 -8.82 7.67 -4.61
CA LEU A 293 -8.78 7.15 -5.98
C LEU A 293 -9.30 8.17 -7.02
N ALA A 294 -10.21 9.06 -6.63
CA ALA A 294 -10.74 10.12 -7.48
C ALA A 294 -9.70 11.22 -7.78
N LEU A 295 -8.78 11.44 -6.84
CA LEU A 295 -7.63 12.35 -6.96
C LEU A 295 -6.54 11.83 -7.91
N MET A 296 -6.44 10.52 -8.11
CA MET A 296 -5.41 9.95 -8.98
C MET A 296 -5.52 10.42 -10.43
N TYR A 297 -4.37 10.74 -11.04
CA TYR A 297 -4.24 11.16 -12.45
C TYR A 297 -4.92 12.49 -12.79
N ARG A 298 -5.12 13.35 -11.78
CA ARG A 298 -5.46 14.76 -11.96
C ARG A 298 -4.20 15.59 -12.20
N SER A 299 -4.39 16.82 -12.65
CA SER A 299 -3.28 17.74 -12.93
C SER A 299 -3.34 18.99 -12.06
N PRO A 300 -2.19 19.54 -11.63
CA PRO A 300 -2.18 20.86 -11.00
C PRO A 300 -2.77 21.90 -11.96
N GLY A 301 -3.57 22.81 -11.40
CA GLY A 301 -4.36 23.81 -12.12
C GLY A 301 -5.71 23.31 -12.66
N GLU A 302 -5.99 22.00 -12.62
CA GLU A 302 -7.30 21.45 -12.99
C GLU A 302 -8.40 21.98 -12.06
N GLU A 303 -9.47 22.51 -12.63
CA GLU A 303 -10.67 22.88 -11.87
C GLU A 303 -11.51 21.64 -11.61
N VAL A 304 -11.84 21.40 -10.34
CA VAL A 304 -12.63 20.27 -9.88
C VAL A 304 -13.86 20.76 -9.12
N GLU A 305 -14.94 19.99 -9.18
CA GLU A 305 -16.17 20.22 -8.40
C GLU A 305 -16.26 19.19 -7.26
N LEU A 306 -16.33 19.67 -6.03
CA LEU A 306 -16.57 18.83 -4.86
C LEU A 306 -18.02 18.97 -4.41
N LYS A 307 -18.66 17.83 -4.09
CA LYS A 307 -19.99 17.76 -3.48
C LYS A 307 -19.81 17.24 -2.06
N TYR A 308 -20.30 17.96 -1.06
CA TYR A 308 -20.14 17.58 0.34
C TYR A 308 -21.38 17.91 1.17
N LEU A 309 -21.52 17.24 2.30
CA LEU A 309 -22.51 17.54 3.32
C LEU A 309 -21.85 18.33 4.43
N ARG A 310 -22.49 19.43 4.84
CA ARG A 310 -22.18 20.14 6.08
C ARG A 310 -23.37 19.96 7.02
N GLY A 311 -23.22 19.10 8.02
CA GLY A 311 -24.35 18.57 8.77
C GLY A 311 -25.31 17.80 7.85
N LYS A 312 -26.50 18.34 7.60
CA LYS A 312 -27.52 17.73 6.72
C LYS A 312 -27.70 18.46 5.38
N VAL A 313 -26.98 19.56 5.17
CA VAL A 313 -27.15 20.41 3.99
C VAL A 313 -26.11 20.00 2.95
N GLN A 314 -26.55 19.82 1.72
CA GLN A 314 -25.67 19.52 0.59
C GLN A 314 -25.11 20.81 0.00
N HIS A 315 -23.80 20.83 -0.19
CA HIS A 315 -23.05 21.91 -0.80
C HIS A 315 -22.32 21.41 -2.04
N LYS A 316 -22.00 22.37 -2.93
CA LYS A 316 -21.12 22.16 -4.08
C LYS A 316 -20.12 23.29 -4.13
N GLN A 317 -18.86 22.96 -4.38
CA GLN A 317 -17.80 23.94 -4.46
C GLN A 317 -16.82 23.59 -5.57
N LYS A 318 -16.46 24.58 -6.37
CA LYS A 318 -15.40 24.45 -7.37
C LYS A 318 -14.13 25.10 -6.88
N PHE A 319 -12.99 24.47 -7.16
CA PHE A 319 -11.67 25.02 -6.90
C PHE A 319 -10.64 24.38 -7.83
N LYS A 320 -9.47 25.02 -7.95
CA LYS A 320 -8.35 24.49 -8.72
C LYS A 320 -7.41 23.73 -7.81
N LEU A 321 -6.96 22.57 -8.24
CA LEU A 321 -5.89 21.85 -7.55
C LEU A 321 -4.57 22.63 -7.69
N ASP A 322 -3.78 22.71 -6.63
CA ASP A 322 -2.42 23.27 -6.68
C ASP A 322 -1.41 22.13 -6.93
N SER A 323 -0.12 22.46 -7.10
CA SER A 323 0.95 21.46 -7.13
C SER A 323 1.28 21.01 -5.71
N CYS A 324 1.62 19.73 -5.54
CA CYS A 324 2.00 19.18 -4.25
C CYS A 324 3.33 19.80 -3.79
N PRO A 325 3.40 20.42 -2.60
CA PRO A 325 4.62 21.05 -2.12
C PRO A 325 5.81 20.09 -2.08
N LEU A 326 6.97 20.56 -2.52
CA LEU A 326 8.24 19.84 -2.39
C LEU A 326 8.86 20.13 -1.02
N ILE A 327 9.41 19.10 -0.38
CA ILE A 327 10.37 19.29 0.70
C ILE A 327 11.63 19.89 0.08
N LYS A 328 12.02 21.07 0.56
CA LYS A 328 13.16 21.81 0.01
C LYS A 328 14.46 21.13 0.36
N SER A 329 15.41 21.18 -0.57
CA SER A 329 16.75 20.68 -0.32
C SER A 329 17.53 21.60 0.61
N ALA A 330 18.49 21.05 1.33
CA ALA A 330 19.42 21.79 2.15
C ALA A 330 20.46 22.54 1.29
N GLU A 331 20.63 23.82 1.54
CA GLU A 331 21.69 24.64 0.94
C GLU A 331 23.02 24.37 1.65
N ILE A 332 23.80 23.43 1.11
CA ILE A 332 25.09 23.02 1.67
C ILE A 332 26.18 23.15 0.61
N ASP A 333 27.30 23.77 0.99
CA ASP A 333 28.50 23.79 0.16
C ASP A 333 29.05 22.37 0.00
N LYS A 334 28.95 21.83 -1.22
CA LYS A 334 29.42 20.49 -1.58
C LYS A 334 30.91 20.29 -1.33
N THR A 335 31.72 21.36 -1.27
CA THR A 335 33.16 21.24 -0.97
C THR A 335 33.42 20.79 0.47
N LEU A 336 32.46 20.98 1.37
CA LEU A 336 32.49 20.53 2.77
C LEU A 336 32.03 19.09 2.93
N LEU A 337 31.59 18.45 1.85
CA LEU A 337 31.08 17.09 1.87
C LEU A 337 32.08 16.10 1.27
N GLU A 338 32.02 14.87 1.76
CA GLU A 338 32.67 13.72 1.16
C GLU A 338 31.69 12.54 1.10
N GLN A 339 31.96 11.58 0.22
CA GLN A 339 31.09 10.41 0.02
C GLN A 339 31.06 9.52 1.27
N GLY A 340 29.88 8.99 1.56
CA GLY A 340 29.62 8.07 2.66
C GLY A 340 28.74 8.67 3.75
N GLY A 341 28.30 7.84 4.68
CA GLY A 341 27.53 8.26 5.86
C GLY A 341 28.28 8.00 7.16
N THR A 342 27.84 8.65 8.23
CA THR A 342 28.35 8.42 9.59
C THR A 342 27.44 7.43 10.29
N VAL A 343 28.00 6.38 10.89
CA VAL A 343 27.26 5.39 11.65
C VAL A 343 27.67 5.48 13.11
N LYS A 344 26.71 5.73 14.00
CA LYS A 344 26.87 5.64 15.45
C LYS A 344 26.39 4.28 15.90
N ILE A 345 27.19 3.54 16.65
CA ILE A 345 26.89 2.19 17.14
C ILE A 345 26.63 2.24 18.64
N TYR A 346 25.64 1.48 19.08
CA TYR A 346 25.22 1.34 20.47
C TYR A 346 25.15 -0.15 20.80
N GLU A 347 25.68 -0.57 21.94
CA GLU A 347 25.53 -1.95 22.42
C GLU A 347 24.35 -2.05 23.38
N GLY A 348 23.55 -3.10 23.24
CA GLY A 348 22.39 -3.33 24.10
C GLY A 348 21.39 -4.33 23.54
N GLN A 349 20.54 -4.86 24.42
CA GLN A 349 19.41 -5.69 24.02
C GLN A 349 18.19 -4.78 23.88
N PHE A 350 17.68 -4.66 22.66
CA PHE A 350 16.53 -3.83 22.34
C PHE A 350 15.42 -4.72 21.78
N GLU A 351 14.19 -4.54 22.25
CA GLU A 351 13.00 -5.18 21.67
C GLU A 351 12.16 -4.16 20.87
N VAL A 352 12.47 -2.88 21.04
CA VAL A 352 11.92 -1.73 20.33
C VAL A 352 13.01 -0.67 20.20
N LEU A 353 13.03 0.07 19.08
CA LEU A 353 13.97 1.16 18.85
C LEU A 353 13.87 2.20 19.98
N PRO A 354 14.95 2.39 20.77
CA PRO A 354 14.97 3.44 21.78
C PRO A 354 15.21 4.81 21.14
N GLU A 355 15.16 5.87 21.95
CA GLU A 355 15.60 7.20 21.55
C GLU A 355 17.14 7.26 21.49
N LEU A 356 17.74 6.68 20.45
CA LEU A 356 19.20 6.53 20.31
C LEU A 356 19.97 7.85 20.40
N GLU A 357 19.37 8.97 19.99
CA GLU A 357 19.93 10.32 20.11
C GLU A 357 20.15 10.78 21.57
N LYS A 358 19.46 10.17 22.54
CA LYS A 358 19.67 10.40 23.98
C LYS A 358 20.71 9.46 24.58
N MET A 359 21.20 8.51 23.81
CA MET A 359 22.22 7.55 24.22
C MET A 359 23.61 7.99 23.76
N LYS A 360 24.64 7.52 24.46
CA LYS A 360 26.02 7.73 24.04
C LYS A 360 26.45 6.56 23.16
N PRO A 361 26.90 6.78 21.92
CA PRO A 361 27.41 5.69 21.09
C PRO A 361 28.71 5.14 21.69
N VAL A 362 28.90 3.82 21.57
CA VAL A 362 30.15 3.15 21.96
C VAL A 362 31.25 3.42 20.94
N ARG A 363 30.88 3.56 19.67
CA ARG A 363 31.77 3.79 18.54
C ARG A 363 31.04 4.57 17.44
N SER A 364 31.79 5.33 16.65
CA SER A 364 31.34 5.87 15.37
C SER A 364 32.24 5.40 14.25
N VAL A 365 31.66 5.03 13.11
CA VAL A 365 32.38 4.62 11.90
C VAL A 365 31.83 5.38 10.69
N VAL A 366 32.56 5.31 9.58
CA VAL A 366 32.15 5.87 8.29
C VAL A 366 32.03 4.73 7.30
N PHE A 367 30.90 4.66 6.59
CA PHE A 367 30.74 3.71 5.49
C PHE A 367 30.77 4.45 4.15
N LYS A 368 31.37 3.83 3.13
CA LYS A 368 31.37 4.30 1.75
C LYS A 368 30.54 3.44 0.80
N GLU A 369 30.21 2.23 1.25
CA GLU A 369 29.43 1.23 0.53
C GLU A 369 28.51 0.54 1.52
N TRP A 370 27.32 0.12 1.08
CA TRP A 370 26.40 -0.64 1.90
C TRP A 370 26.99 -2.01 2.24
N LYS A 371 26.87 -2.40 3.51
CA LYS A 371 27.26 -3.69 4.06
C LYS A 371 26.16 -4.18 5.00
N SER A 372 26.22 -5.45 5.42
CA SER A 372 25.29 -5.92 6.45
C SER A 372 25.44 -5.13 7.76
N PRO A 373 24.36 -4.98 8.55
CA PRO A 373 24.43 -4.36 9.86
C PRO A 373 25.52 -4.96 10.77
N GLU A 374 25.63 -6.30 10.82
CA GLU A 374 26.68 -7.02 11.55
C GLU A 374 28.09 -6.60 11.13
N GLU A 375 28.36 -6.49 9.82
CA GLU A 375 29.68 -6.06 9.31
C GLU A 375 30.02 -4.62 9.69
N ILE A 376 29.03 -3.72 9.72
CA ILE A 376 29.22 -2.31 10.10
C ILE A 376 29.41 -2.20 11.62
N ALA A 377 28.58 -2.92 12.39
CA ALA A 377 28.62 -2.91 13.84
C ALA A 377 29.87 -3.61 14.40
N GLU A 378 30.41 -4.60 13.66
CA GLU A 378 31.38 -5.58 14.16
C GLU A 378 30.86 -6.35 15.39
N LEU A 379 29.54 -6.56 15.43
CA LEU A 379 28.83 -7.25 16.48
C LEU A 379 27.81 -8.19 15.85
N PRO A 380 27.76 -9.48 16.26
CA PRO A 380 26.81 -10.42 15.67
C PRO A 380 25.37 -10.10 16.06
N HIS A 381 25.15 -9.67 17.30
CA HIS A 381 23.83 -9.43 17.89
C HIS A 381 23.90 -8.32 18.95
N PHE A 382 22.73 -7.90 19.46
CA PHE A 382 22.59 -6.99 20.59
C PHE A 382 23.25 -5.62 20.37
N PHE A 383 22.91 -4.98 19.26
CA PHE A 383 23.35 -3.64 18.96
C PHE A 383 22.23 -2.80 18.36
N ALA A 384 22.44 -1.50 18.35
CA ALA A 384 21.68 -0.56 17.54
C ALA A 384 22.64 0.35 16.78
N MET A 385 22.15 0.94 15.70
CA MET A 385 22.89 1.92 14.95
C MET A 385 22.02 3.07 14.45
N THR A 386 22.64 4.24 14.36
CA THR A 386 22.10 5.41 13.67
C THR A 386 23.02 5.72 12.49
N ILE A 387 22.49 5.68 11.29
CA ILE A 387 23.15 6.13 10.06
C ILE A 387 22.68 7.56 9.75
N GLU A 388 23.62 8.50 9.68
CA GLU A 388 23.38 9.92 9.41
C GLU A 388 24.17 10.40 8.19
N GLY A 389 23.57 11.32 7.43
CA GLY A 389 24.24 11.94 6.30
C GLY A 389 23.28 12.81 5.48
N TYR A 390 23.62 12.97 4.21
CA TYR A 390 22.84 13.68 3.22
C TYR A 390 22.63 12.77 2.01
N LEU A 391 21.38 12.61 1.61
CA LEU A 391 21.01 11.99 0.36
C LEU A 391 20.97 13.04 -0.75
N SER A 392 21.75 12.83 -1.81
CA SER A 392 21.67 13.66 -3.02
C SER A 392 20.53 13.15 -3.91
N VAL A 393 19.41 13.84 -3.93
CA VAL A 393 18.29 13.56 -4.82
C VAL A 393 18.61 14.08 -6.24
N PRO A 394 18.56 13.23 -7.28
CA PRO A 394 19.00 13.61 -8.63
C PRO A 394 18.01 14.53 -9.37
N GLU A 395 16.71 14.38 -9.10
CA GLU A 395 15.61 15.07 -9.78
C GLU A 395 14.48 15.35 -8.79
N SER A 396 13.83 16.52 -8.92
CA SER A 396 12.68 16.86 -8.07
C SER A 396 11.48 16.01 -8.46
N GLY A 397 10.74 15.49 -7.49
CA GLY A 397 9.52 14.72 -7.77
C GLY A 397 9.13 13.76 -6.66
N ALA A 398 8.21 12.87 -7.00
CA ALA A 398 7.75 11.82 -6.10
C ALA A 398 8.78 10.70 -6.01
N ILE A 399 9.16 10.34 -4.79
CA ILE A 399 10.08 9.25 -4.50
C ILE A 399 9.43 8.35 -3.46
N GLN A 400 9.34 7.05 -3.77
CA GLN A 400 8.98 6.05 -2.77
C GLN A 400 10.25 5.60 -2.07
N PHE A 401 10.31 5.69 -0.75
CA PHE A 401 11.31 4.98 0.03
C PHE A 401 10.74 3.65 0.49
N ILE A 402 11.57 2.61 0.44
CA ILE A 402 11.25 1.26 0.92
C ILE A 402 12.38 0.87 1.88
N LEU A 403 12.03 0.51 3.11
CA LEU A 403 12.96 0.10 4.14
C LEU A 403 12.67 -1.35 4.51
N GLY A 404 13.61 -2.24 4.17
CA GLY A 404 13.59 -3.64 4.54
C GLY A 404 14.45 -3.89 5.77
N SER A 405 13.89 -4.48 6.82
CA SER A 405 14.65 -4.90 8.01
C SER A 405 14.07 -6.14 8.68
N ASP A 406 14.95 -6.91 9.33
CA ASP A 406 14.64 -8.08 10.16
C ASP A 406 14.61 -7.80 11.66
N ASP A 407 14.66 -6.52 12.02
CA ASP A 407 14.35 -5.98 13.33
C ASP A 407 13.96 -4.51 13.18
N GLY A 408 13.72 -3.82 14.30
CA GLY A 408 13.14 -2.50 14.28
C GLY A 408 14.01 -1.45 13.58
N SER A 409 13.38 -0.69 12.68
CA SER A 409 14.02 0.37 11.91
C SER A 409 13.13 1.62 11.76
N ARG A 410 13.76 2.79 11.58
CA ARG A 410 13.08 4.06 11.29
C ARG A 410 13.89 4.89 10.31
N PHE A 411 13.21 5.55 9.38
CA PHE A 411 13.87 6.41 8.39
C PHE A 411 13.26 7.81 8.39
N TRP A 412 14.14 8.82 8.43
CA TRP A 412 13.80 10.22 8.34
C TRP A 412 14.51 10.89 7.16
N ILE A 413 13.83 11.89 6.60
CA ILE A 413 14.39 12.84 5.64
C ILE A 413 13.92 14.24 6.02
N ASP A 414 14.83 15.21 6.10
CA ASP A 414 14.52 16.59 6.51
C ASP A 414 13.71 16.67 7.82
N ASP A 415 14.12 15.89 8.82
CA ASP A 415 13.48 15.74 10.12
C ASP A 415 12.04 15.17 10.09
N GLN A 416 11.54 14.79 8.91
CA GLN A 416 10.25 14.12 8.75
C GLN A 416 10.43 12.61 8.84
N LEU A 417 9.70 11.97 9.76
CA LEU A 417 9.64 10.50 9.86
C LEU A 417 8.88 9.95 8.66
N VAL A 418 9.60 9.27 7.76
CA VAL A 418 9.05 8.73 6.51
C VAL A 418 8.57 7.29 6.71
N ILE A 419 9.34 6.48 7.43
CA ILE A 419 9.02 5.07 7.72
C ILE A 419 9.23 4.82 9.22
N ASP A 420 8.21 4.27 9.88
CA ASP A 420 8.24 3.90 11.30
C ASP A 420 7.95 2.41 11.48
N ASN A 421 9.00 1.65 11.79
CA ASN A 421 8.93 0.21 11.94
C ASN A 421 9.68 -0.26 13.19
N PRO A 422 9.28 0.14 14.41
CA PRO A 422 10.21 0.23 15.52
C PRO A 422 10.38 -1.04 16.36
N GLY A 423 9.52 -2.05 16.22
CA GLY A 423 9.52 -3.25 17.08
C GLY A 423 10.39 -4.40 16.54
N HIS A 424 10.60 -5.43 17.35
CA HIS A 424 11.21 -6.70 16.92
C HIS A 424 10.25 -7.50 16.02
N HIS A 425 10.72 -7.93 14.85
CA HIS A 425 9.90 -8.63 13.84
C HIS A 425 10.81 -9.37 12.84
N PRO A 426 10.37 -10.44 12.16
CA PRO A 426 11.15 -11.02 11.07
C PRO A 426 11.34 -10.03 9.90
N TYR A 427 12.18 -10.38 8.91
CA TYR A 427 12.37 -9.54 7.72
C TYR A 427 11.04 -9.12 7.09
N GLN A 428 10.83 -7.81 7.01
CA GLN A 428 9.70 -7.20 6.32
C GLN A 428 10.13 -5.89 5.66
N GLU A 429 9.32 -5.42 4.73
CA GLU A 429 9.51 -4.14 4.05
C GLU A 429 8.34 -3.21 4.38
N GLU A 430 8.67 -1.97 4.73
CA GLU A 430 7.72 -0.88 4.88
C GLU A 430 8.07 0.20 3.85
N SER A 431 7.06 0.93 3.36
CA SER A 431 7.30 1.95 2.33
C SER A 431 6.43 3.18 2.50
N ASN A 432 6.92 4.31 2.00
CA ASN A 432 6.16 5.54 1.98
C ASN A 432 6.62 6.46 0.84
N TRP A 433 5.75 7.36 0.41
CA TRP A 433 6.04 8.34 -0.64
C TRP A 433 6.31 9.71 -0.03
N VAL A 434 7.29 10.41 -0.61
CA VAL A 434 7.58 11.83 -0.33
C VAL A 434 7.84 12.57 -1.64
N ARG A 435 7.67 13.89 -1.63
CA ARG A 435 7.99 14.75 -2.78
C ARG A 435 9.19 15.62 -2.41
N LEU A 436 10.35 15.37 -3.04
CA LEU A 436 11.60 16.05 -2.71
C LEU A 436 12.02 16.97 -3.84
N GLU A 437 12.60 18.12 -3.50
CA GLU A 437 13.34 18.92 -4.45
C GLU A 437 14.66 18.22 -4.85
N LYS A 438 15.17 18.48 -6.04
CA LYS A 438 16.51 18.07 -6.43
C LYS A 438 17.53 18.75 -5.51
N GLY A 439 18.35 17.99 -4.83
CA GLY A 439 19.42 18.53 -4.01
C GLY A 439 19.83 17.60 -2.88
N LEU A 440 20.47 18.16 -1.86
CA LEU A 440 20.91 17.41 -0.69
C LEU A 440 19.84 17.43 0.39
N HIS A 441 19.46 16.26 0.89
CA HIS A 441 18.49 16.11 1.96
C HIS A 441 19.14 15.43 3.17
N PRO A 442 19.19 16.04 4.36
CA PRO A 442 19.59 15.33 5.57
C PRO A 442 18.75 14.08 5.77
N ILE A 443 19.43 12.97 6.08
CA ILE A 443 18.80 11.69 6.38
C ILE A 443 19.28 11.16 7.72
N LYS A 444 18.39 10.42 8.38
CA LYS A 444 18.68 9.60 9.55
C LYS A 444 18.01 8.24 9.36
N LEU A 445 18.73 7.17 9.66
CA LEU A 445 18.22 5.80 9.64
C LEU A 445 18.64 5.11 10.94
N ASP A 446 17.66 4.78 11.77
CA ASP A 446 17.87 4.01 12.99
C ASP A 446 17.52 2.53 12.75
N TYR A 447 18.29 1.63 13.34
CA TYR A 447 18.08 0.18 13.30
C TYR A 447 18.59 -0.45 14.60
N PHE A 448 17.95 -1.53 15.07
CA PHE A 448 18.55 -2.42 16.07
C PHE A 448 18.57 -3.85 15.59
N GLU A 449 19.47 -4.64 16.14
CA GLU A 449 19.57 -6.09 15.98
C GLU A 449 19.51 -6.73 17.37
N LEU A 450 18.51 -7.59 17.59
CA LEU A 450 18.39 -8.36 18.81
C LEU A 450 19.14 -9.68 18.68
N ARG A 451 18.73 -10.56 17.77
CA ARG A 451 19.34 -11.88 17.50
C ARG A 451 18.96 -12.38 16.10
N GLY A 452 19.86 -13.13 15.48
CA GLY A 452 19.60 -13.84 14.23
C GLY A 452 20.50 -13.36 13.11
N GLU A 453 20.04 -13.49 11.87
CA GLU A 453 20.64 -12.74 10.77
C GLU A 453 20.27 -11.26 10.93
N SER A 454 21.16 -10.36 10.49
CA SER A 454 20.92 -8.91 10.51
C SER A 454 20.86 -8.36 9.08
N THR A 455 19.78 -7.66 8.75
CA THR A 455 19.48 -7.20 7.41
C THR A 455 18.87 -5.82 7.47
N LEU A 456 19.47 -4.89 6.73
CA LEU A 456 18.93 -3.54 6.55
C LEU A 456 19.12 -3.11 5.11
N LYS A 457 18.02 -2.71 4.45
CA LYS A 457 18.03 -2.26 3.06
C LYS A 457 17.22 -0.98 2.92
N LEU A 458 17.90 0.12 2.58
CA LEU A 458 17.23 1.34 2.15
C LEU A 458 17.17 1.37 0.62
N GLN A 459 15.96 1.33 0.10
CA GLN A 459 15.66 1.39 -1.33
C GLN A 459 14.87 2.65 -1.65
N TRP A 460 14.99 3.11 -2.89
CA TRP A 460 14.13 4.14 -3.44
C TRP A 460 13.50 3.70 -4.76
N ARG A 461 12.36 4.27 -5.10
CA ARG A 461 11.76 4.21 -6.43
C ARG A 461 11.58 5.63 -6.92
N LEU A 462 12.37 5.99 -7.93
CA LEU A 462 12.19 7.23 -8.67
C LEU A 462 11.04 7.08 -9.66
N GLU A 463 10.43 8.18 -10.05
CA GLU A 463 9.30 8.19 -10.99
C GLU A 463 9.64 7.44 -12.29
N GLY A 464 8.76 6.51 -12.68
CA GLY A 464 8.93 5.69 -13.89
C GLY A 464 10.04 4.62 -13.82
N LYS A 465 10.70 4.43 -12.67
CA LYS A 465 11.75 3.41 -12.47
C LYS A 465 11.27 2.28 -11.56
N GLU A 466 11.97 1.14 -11.62
CA GLU A 466 11.83 0.08 -10.62
C GLU A 466 12.59 0.46 -9.33
N PRO A 467 12.20 -0.10 -8.17
CA PRO A 467 12.94 0.09 -6.94
C PRO A 467 14.37 -0.41 -7.05
N GLU A 468 15.31 0.33 -6.47
CA GLU A 468 16.71 -0.08 -6.33
C GLU A 468 17.21 0.31 -4.94
N ILE A 469 18.27 -0.36 -4.48
CA ILE A 469 19.00 0.07 -3.28
C ILE A 469 19.54 1.47 -3.56
N VAL A 470 19.32 2.41 -2.62
CA VAL A 470 19.84 3.78 -2.75
C VAL A 470 21.36 3.69 -2.97
N PRO A 471 21.91 4.10 -4.13
CA PRO A 471 23.32 3.84 -4.38
C PRO A 471 24.20 4.66 -3.42
N ALA A 472 25.26 4.03 -2.89
CA ALA A 472 26.08 4.67 -1.85
C ALA A 472 26.81 5.93 -2.35
N GLU A 473 26.99 6.10 -3.66
CA GLU A 473 27.47 7.33 -4.29
C GLU A 473 26.55 8.56 -4.14
N PHE A 474 25.28 8.35 -3.77
CA PHE A 474 24.34 9.43 -3.47
C PHE A 474 24.32 9.81 -1.99
N ILE A 475 25.10 9.13 -1.13
CA ILE A 475 25.18 9.43 0.30
C ILE A 475 26.44 10.24 0.57
N PHE A 476 26.27 11.35 1.30
CA PHE A 476 27.35 12.26 1.66
C PHE A 476 27.34 12.56 3.16
N ARG A 477 28.51 12.86 3.71
CA ARG A 477 28.68 13.36 5.08
C ARG A 477 29.52 14.62 5.07
N ARG A 478 29.43 15.42 6.14
CA ARG A 478 30.38 16.52 6.34
C ARG A 478 31.77 15.96 6.59
N LYS A 479 32.78 16.56 5.96
CA LYS A 479 34.19 16.32 6.28
C LYS A 479 34.42 16.68 7.74
N GLU A 480 35.21 15.88 8.43
CA GLU A 480 35.74 16.30 9.72
C GLU A 480 36.66 17.48 9.48
N VAL A 481 36.32 18.64 10.05
CA VAL A 481 37.24 19.78 10.09
C VAL A 481 38.30 19.38 11.12
N GLU A 482 39.54 19.15 10.69
CA GLU A 482 40.67 19.09 11.61
C GLU A 482 40.62 20.37 12.45
N GLN A 483 40.29 20.26 13.74
CA GLN A 483 40.55 21.32 14.69
C GLN A 483 42.07 21.46 14.73
N SER A 484 42.59 22.45 14.00
CA SER A 484 43.97 22.88 14.13
C SER A 484 44.21 23.19 15.60
N GLN A 485 45.04 22.38 16.25
CA GLN A 485 45.60 22.67 17.57
C GLN A 485 46.53 23.89 17.45
N ASP A 486 45.98 25.08 17.25
CA ASP A 486 46.70 26.31 17.51
C ASP A 486 46.59 26.59 19.00
N ASN A 487 47.58 26.08 19.70
CA ASN A 487 47.88 26.35 21.10
C ASN A 487 48.60 27.72 21.15
N PRO A 488 47.99 28.83 21.59
CA PRO A 488 48.75 30.05 21.76
C PRO A 488 49.61 29.87 23.01
N ILE A 489 50.91 29.75 22.74
CA ILE A 489 52.00 29.85 23.70
C ILE A 489 51.69 30.99 24.69
N ARG A 490 51.38 30.64 25.95
CA ARG A 490 51.45 31.56 27.07
C ARG A 490 52.88 32.08 27.16
N LYS A 491 53.14 33.27 26.64
CA LYS A 491 54.28 34.07 27.05
C LYS A 491 54.14 34.35 28.55
N LYS A 492 55.06 33.81 29.34
CA LYS A 492 55.39 34.35 30.66
C LYS A 492 55.94 35.76 30.46
N SER A 493 55.39 36.71 31.20
CA SER A 493 56.06 37.96 31.53
C SER A 493 56.12 38.03 33.05
N ASP A 494 57.35 38.17 33.54
CA ASP A 494 57.67 38.59 34.91
C ASP A 494 57.12 39.99 35.23
#